data_AF-A0AAU3SA14-F1
#
_entry.id   AF-A0AAU3SA14-F1
#
_cell.length_a   1.000
_cell.length_b   1.000
_cell.length_c   1.000
_cell.angle_alpha   90.00
_cell.angle_beta   90.00
_cell.angle_gamma   90.00
#
_symmetry.space_group_name_H-M   'P 1'
#
loop_
_entity.id
_entity.type
_entity.pdbx_description
1 polymer ?
#
loop_
_entity_poly.entity_id
_entity_poly.type
_entity_poly.pdbx_seq_one_letter_code
_entity_poly.pdbx_strand_id
1 'polypeptide(L)'
;MSAVSADGQPGIGSEVWVKVARESEVSAGYSLWLVIKVPYVGHPPSARFYAKAKIEFPVGNEKIFKFPMKDSTVGSTRDFLIVLADPTARPSLEENLANDGVTAWDVKRDVLPTGTKTISTLSVEKTRP
;
A
#
# COMPACT_ATOMS: atom_id res chain seq x y z
N MET A 1 -11.66 1.05 -4.06
CA MET A 1 -10.96 1.27 -2.77
C MET A 1 -11.41 2.61 -2.20
N SER A 2 -11.53 2.73 -0.88
CA SER A 2 -11.80 4.02 -0.21
C SER A 2 -11.00 4.15 1.09
N ALA A 3 -10.88 5.37 1.61
CA ALA A 3 -10.18 5.67 2.85
C ALA A 3 -11.01 6.58 3.74
N VAL A 4 -10.96 6.32 5.04
CA VAL A 4 -11.60 7.15 6.07
C VAL A 4 -10.65 7.33 7.25
N SER A 5 -10.86 8.38 8.03
CA SER A 5 -10.16 8.54 9.29
C SER A 5 -10.63 7.50 10.31
N ALA A 6 -9.70 6.99 11.11
CA ALA A 6 -9.99 6.00 12.15
C ALA A 6 -10.98 6.51 13.23
N ASP A 7 -10.98 7.80 13.52
CA ASP A 7 -11.85 8.45 14.50
C ASP A 7 -13.18 8.96 13.92
N GLY A 8 -13.45 8.68 12.63
CA GLY A 8 -14.66 9.09 11.93
C GLY A 8 -14.78 10.60 11.65
N GLN A 9 -13.78 11.41 12.02
CA GLN A 9 -13.80 12.84 11.75
C GLN A 9 -13.46 13.15 10.29
N PRO A 10 -13.94 14.29 9.75
CA PRO A 10 -13.52 14.76 8.43
C PRO A 10 -11.99 14.93 8.34
N GLY A 11 -11.42 14.48 7.23
CA GLY A 11 -9.98 14.55 7.00
C GLY A 11 -9.17 13.52 7.80
N ILE A 12 -7.94 13.25 7.35
CA ILE A 12 -7.08 12.18 7.91
C ILE A 12 -6.15 12.75 8.97
N GLY A 13 -6.25 12.21 10.19
CA GLY A 13 -5.38 12.54 11.31
C GLY A 13 -4.27 11.51 11.50
N SER A 14 -4.21 10.92 12.70
CA SER A 14 -3.15 9.99 13.11
C SER A 14 -3.24 8.57 12.55
N GLU A 15 -4.39 8.14 12.02
CA GLU A 15 -4.57 6.83 11.42
C GLU A 15 -5.59 6.89 10.27
N VAL A 16 -5.30 6.20 9.17
CA VAL A 16 -6.22 6.02 8.05
C VAL A 16 -6.64 4.55 7.95
N TRP A 17 -7.93 4.33 7.76
CA TRP A 17 -8.51 3.03 7.46
C TRP A 17 -8.81 2.95 5.97
N VAL A 18 -8.14 2.04 5.28
CA VAL A 18 -8.29 1.82 3.85
C VAL A 18 -9.12 0.57 3.63
N LYS A 19 -10.29 0.74 3.00
CA LYS A 19 -11.19 -0.33 2.63
C LYS A 19 -10.87 -0.80 1.21
N VAL A 20 -10.54 -2.09 1.10
CA VAL A 20 -10.28 -2.76 -0.18
C VAL A 20 -11.35 -3.81 -0.41
N ALA A 21 -12.05 -3.71 -1.54
CA ALA A 21 -12.98 -4.73 -2.02
C ALA A 21 -12.31 -5.55 -3.13
N ARG A 22 -12.58 -6.86 -3.18
CA ARG A 22 -12.14 -7.74 -4.26
C ARG A 22 -13.34 -8.01 -5.17
N GLU A 23 -13.33 -7.38 -6.34
CA GLU A 23 -14.47 -7.42 -7.27
C GLU A 23 -14.35 -8.52 -8.33
N SER A 24 -13.14 -9.06 -8.54
CA SER A 24 -12.91 -10.08 -9.56
C SER A 24 -11.91 -11.15 -9.11
N GLU A 25 -11.99 -12.29 -9.78
CA GLU A 25 -10.95 -13.31 -9.70
C GLU A 25 -9.64 -12.82 -10.33
N VAL A 26 -8.53 -13.41 -9.89
CA VAL A 26 -7.24 -13.29 -10.55
C VAL A 26 -6.98 -14.49 -11.43
N SER A 27 -6.37 -14.27 -12.59
CA SER A 27 -5.89 -15.36 -13.43
C SER A 27 -4.96 -16.29 -12.66
N ALA A 28 -4.97 -17.58 -13.00
CA ALA A 28 -4.11 -18.58 -12.37
C ALA A 28 -2.64 -18.14 -12.39
N GLY A 29 -1.97 -18.27 -11.24
CA GLY A 29 -0.57 -17.86 -11.04
C GLY A 29 -0.38 -16.39 -10.69
N TYR A 30 -1.37 -15.52 -10.89
CA TYR A 30 -1.30 -14.12 -10.48
C TYR A 30 -1.74 -13.94 -9.02
N SER A 31 -1.34 -12.82 -8.44
CA SER A 31 -1.71 -12.45 -7.06
C SER A 31 -2.01 -10.97 -6.94
N LEU A 32 -2.95 -10.61 -6.06
CA LEU A 32 -3.25 -9.21 -5.73
C LEU A 32 -2.54 -8.79 -4.46
N TRP A 33 -2.03 -7.56 -4.46
CA TRP A 33 -1.30 -6.99 -3.35
C TRP A 33 -1.73 -5.56 -3.09
N LEU A 34 -1.78 -5.19 -1.82
CA LEU A 34 -1.87 -3.82 -1.36
C LEU A 34 -0.46 -3.29 -1.12
N VAL A 35 -0.08 -2.25 -1.86
CA VAL A 35 1.21 -1.58 -1.78
C VAL A 35 0.98 -0.12 -1.42
N ILE A 36 1.84 0.45 -0.57
CA ILE A 36 1.84 1.90 -0.30
C ILE A 36 3.06 2.50 -0.99
N LYS A 37 2.83 3.51 -1.82
CA LYS A 37 3.89 4.39 -2.31
C LYS A 37 3.94 5.62 -1.41
N VAL A 38 5.09 5.82 -0.78
CA VAL A 38 5.38 7.01 0.05
C VAL A 38 6.40 7.87 -0.70
N PRO A 39 6.07 9.13 -1.01
CA PRO A 39 6.99 10.02 -1.72
C PRO A 39 8.05 10.59 -0.78
N TYR A 40 9.22 10.95 -1.34
CA TYR A 40 10.30 11.69 -0.67
C TYR A 40 10.83 11.06 0.64
N VAL A 41 10.97 9.74 0.70
CA VAL A 41 11.55 9.02 1.86
C VAL A 41 12.85 8.30 1.50
N GLY A 42 13.68 8.04 2.51
CA GLY A 42 15.02 7.46 2.38
C GLY A 42 16.12 8.47 2.05
N HIS A 43 17.34 7.97 1.84
CA HIS A 43 18.50 8.77 1.44
C HIS A 43 19.23 8.10 0.26
N PRO A 44 19.26 8.72 -0.95
CA PRO A 44 18.62 9.98 -1.29
C PRO A 44 17.07 9.91 -1.24
N PRO A 45 16.38 11.05 -1.03
CA PRO A 45 14.91 11.08 -1.00
C PRO A 45 14.32 10.66 -2.35
N SER A 46 13.48 9.63 -2.34
CA SER A 46 12.76 9.15 -3.52
C SER A 46 11.41 8.55 -3.13
N ALA A 47 10.61 8.14 -4.11
CA ALA A 47 9.45 7.31 -3.83
C ALA A 47 9.88 5.93 -3.35
N ARG A 48 9.19 5.39 -2.35
CA ARG A 48 9.37 4.01 -1.87
C ARG A 48 8.06 3.25 -1.87
N PHE A 49 8.10 2.00 -2.35
CA PHE A 49 6.97 1.11 -2.50
C PHE A 49 7.01 0.00 -1.44
N TYR A 50 6.11 0.08 -0.46
CA TYR A 50 6.00 -0.85 0.66
C TYR A 50 4.88 -1.85 0.40
N ALA A 51 5.20 -3.13 0.25
CA ALA A 51 4.18 -4.17 0.23
C ALA A 51 3.59 -4.30 1.65
N LYS A 52 2.27 -4.18 1.77
CA LYS A 52 1.59 -4.18 3.09
C LYS A 52 0.72 -5.40 3.32
N ALA A 53 0.14 -5.96 2.26
CA ALA A 53 -0.65 -7.18 2.37
C ALA A 53 -0.80 -7.86 1.02
N LYS A 54 -0.84 -9.18 1.05
CA LYS A 54 -1.42 -9.98 -0.02
C LYS A 54 -2.95 -10.02 0.15
N ILE A 55 -3.69 -9.86 -0.94
CA ILE A 55 -5.16 -9.87 -0.95
C ILE A 55 -5.63 -11.29 -1.25
N GLU A 56 -6.02 -12.01 -0.20
CA GLU A 56 -6.41 -13.42 -0.28
C GLU A 56 -7.87 -13.68 0.11
N PHE A 57 -8.60 -12.64 0.53
CA PHE A 57 -10.01 -12.80 0.86
C PHE A 57 -10.87 -13.07 -0.39
N PRO A 58 -12.03 -13.76 -0.27
CA PRO A 58 -12.88 -14.13 -1.39
C PRO A 58 -13.37 -12.94 -2.23
N VAL A 59 -13.70 -13.19 -3.50
CA VAL A 59 -14.39 -12.22 -4.36
C VAL A 59 -15.75 -11.86 -3.74
N GLY A 60 -16.15 -10.59 -3.86
CA GLY A 60 -17.36 -10.04 -3.26
C GLY A 60 -17.19 -9.58 -1.82
N ASN A 61 -16.06 -9.91 -1.18
CA ASN A 61 -15.75 -9.45 0.18
C ASN A 61 -14.91 -8.17 0.17
N GLU A 62 -14.93 -7.49 1.32
CA GLU A 62 -14.09 -6.35 1.62
C GLU A 62 -13.27 -6.57 2.88
N LYS A 63 -12.11 -5.90 2.96
CA LYS A 63 -11.27 -5.87 4.15
C LYS A 63 -10.79 -4.45 4.41
N ILE A 64 -10.75 -4.10 5.69
CA ILE A 64 -10.20 -2.82 6.16
C ILE A 64 -8.75 -3.05 6.61
N PHE A 65 -7.85 -2.23 6.08
CA PHE A 65 -6.45 -2.17 6.47
C PHE A 65 -6.17 -0.86 7.20
N LYS A 66 -5.45 -0.92 8.31
CA LYS A 66 -5.18 0.24 9.18
C LYS A 66 -3.75 0.68 8.98
N PHE A 67 -3.54 1.98 8.76
CA PHE A 67 -2.22 2.53 8.52
C PHE A 67 -1.95 3.75 9.39
N PRO A 68 -0.85 3.72 10.18
CA PRO A 68 -0.50 4.86 11.01
C PRO A 68 -0.02 6.02 10.16
N MET A 69 -0.54 7.21 10.45
CA MET A 69 -0.16 8.52 9.89
C MET A 69 0.37 9.46 10.99
N LYS A 70 0.44 9.00 12.25
CA LYS A 70 0.84 9.79 13.41
C LYS A 70 2.19 10.50 13.22
N ASP A 71 3.17 9.81 12.63
CA ASP A 71 4.54 10.32 12.44
C ASP A 71 4.72 11.07 11.11
N SER A 72 3.64 11.23 10.34
CA SER A 72 3.65 11.97 9.07
C SER A 72 3.23 13.42 9.30
N THR A 73 3.84 14.34 8.56
CA THR A 73 3.51 15.78 8.60
C THR A 73 2.16 16.04 7.94
N VAL A 74 1.40 17.03 8.41
CA VAL A 74 0.21 17.51 7.68
C VAL A 74 0.63 17.99 6.28
N GLY A 75 -0.18 17.67 5.27
CA GLY A 75 0.13 17.85 3.84
C GLY A 75 0.90 16.70 3.21
N SER A 76 1.38 15.72 3.99
CA SER A 76 1.99 14.51 3.41
C SER A 76 0.94 13.62 2.75
N THR A 77 1.34 13.01 1.64
CA THR A 77 0.49 12.10 0.86
C THR A 77 1.03 10.67 0.91
N ARG A 78 0.11 9.71 0.79
CA ARG A 78 0.40 8.29 0.53
C ARG A 78 -0.49 7.81 -0.59
N ASP A 79 0.10 7.13 -1.56
CA ASP A 79 -0.67 6.46 -2.61
C ASP A 79 -0.84 4.98 -2.21
N PHE A 80 -2.08 4.56 -2.00
CA PHE A 80 -2.44 3.17 -1.81
C PHE A 80 -2.73 2.53 -3.17
N LEU A 81 -1.98 1.50 -3.50
CA LEU A 81 -2.01 0.82 -4.78
C LEU A 81 -2.54 -0.60 -4.60
N ILE A 82 -3.49 -1.01 -5.44
CA ILE A 82 -3.68 -2.44 -5.70
C ILE A 82 -2.85 -2.80 -6.91
N VAL A 83 -1.94 -3.76 -6.73
CA VAL A 83 -1.11 -4.28 -7.80
C VAL A 83 -1.47 -5.73 -8.07
N LEU A 84 -1.61 -6.06 -9.36
CA LEU A 84 -1.64 -7.40 -9.87
C LEU A 84 -0.19 -7.82 -10.15
N ALA A 85 0.25 -8.93 -9.56
CA ALA A 85 1.60 -9.44 -9.68
C ALA A 85 1.59 -10.82 -10.35
N ASP A 86 2.40 -10.99 -11.38
CA ASP A 86 2.68 -12.29 -11.99
C ASP A 86 3.58 -13.16 -11.06
N PRO A 87 3.83 -14.45 -11.39
CA PRO A 87 4.67 -15.31 -10.58
C PRO A 87 6.12 -14.81 -10.37
N THR A 88 6.65 -13.99 -11.28
CA THR A 88 8.04 -13.50 -11.21
C THR A 88 8.20 -12.36 -10.21
N ALA A 89 7.18 -11.51 -10.07
CA ALA A 89 7.15 -10.42 -9.09
C ALA A 89 6.92 -10.88 -7.65
N ARG A 90 6.29 -12.05 -7.48
CA ARG A 90 5.79 -12.53 -6.19
C ARG A 90 6.88 -12.68 -5.10
N PRO A 91 8.05 -13.29 -5.35
CA PRO A 91 9.09 -13.43 -4.32
C PRO A 91 9.57 -12.06 -3.79
N SER A 92 9.73 -11.08 -4.68
CA SER A 92 10.14 -9.73 -4.29
C SER A 92 9.10 -9.01 -3.44
N LEU A 93 7.79 -9.21 -3.72
CA LEU A 93 6.72 -8.64 -2.89
C LEU A 93 6.61 -9.33 -1.52
N GLU A 94 6.79 -10.66 -1.48
CA GLU A 94 6.85 -11.42 -0.23
C GLU A 94 8.04 -10.97 0.64
N GLU A 95 9.22 -10.81 0.04
CA GLU A 95 10.42 -10.32 0.72
C GLU A 95 10.27 -8.86 1.19
N ASN A 96 9.66 -8.00 0.36
CA ASN A 96 9.36 -6.61 0.72
C ASN A 96 8.44 -6.54 1.95
N LEU A 97 7.36 -7.34 1.96
CA LEU A 97 6.42 -7.45 3.07
C LEU A 97 7.10 -8.00 4.33
N ALA A 98 7.93 -9.04 4.21
CA ALA A 98 8.66 -9.63 5.33
C ALA A 98 9.64 -8.64 6.00
N ASN A 99 10.10 -7.62 5.26
CA ASN A 99 11.00 -6.59 5.76
C ASN A 99 10.29 -5.27 6.08
N ASP A 100 8.97 -5.24 6.21
CA ASP A 100 8.23 -4.04 6.59
C ASP A 100 8.74 -3.48 7.94
N GLY A 101 9.02 -2.18 7.99
CA GLY A 101 9.66 -1.52 9.14
C GLY A 101 11.19 -1.63 9.21
N VAL A 102 11.84 -2.38 8.31
CA VAL A 102 13.31 -2.47 8.24
C VAL A 102 13.86 -1.37 7.32
N THR A 103 14.40 -0.30 7.91
CA THR A 103 14.90 0.90 7.18
C THR A 103 16.01 0.57 6.18
N ALA A 104 16.93 -0.33 6.53
CA ALA A 104 18.02 -0.73 5.62
C ALA A 104 17.50 -1.37 4.32
N TRP A 105 16.26 -1.87 4.33
CA TRP A 105 15.61 -2.47 3.17
C TRP A 105 14.99 -1.46 2.21
N ASP A 106 14.86 -0.19 2.60
CA ASP A 106 14.24 0.84 1.76
C ASP A 106 14.94 1.00 0.41
N VAL A 107 16.25 0.72 0.34
CA VAL A 107 17.02 0.75 -0.92
C VAL A 107 16.47 -0.20 -1.99
N LYS A 108 15.77 -1.28 -1.60
CA LYS A 108 15.13 -2.26 -2.49
C LYS A 108 13.68 -1.94 -2.83
N ARG A 109 13.18 -0.78 -2.39
CA ARG A 109 11.78 -0.34 -2.56
C ARG A 109 11.66 0.85 -3.52
N ASP A 110 12.69 1.17 -4.27
CA ASP A 110 12.74 2.32 -5.18
C ASP A 110 11.75 2.20 -6.35
N VAL A 111 11.46 0.98 -6.79
CA VAL A 111 10.48 0.68 -7.85
C VAL A 111 9.58 -0.49 -7.44
N LEU A 112 8.42 -0.58 -8.08
CA LEU A 112 7.65 -1.82 -8.05
C LEU A 112 8.43 -2.92 -8.81
N PRO A 113 8.42 -4.18 -8.34
CA PRO A 113 9.08 -5.26 -9.05
C PRO A 113 8.56 -5.43 -10.49
N THR A 114 9.45 -5.80 -11.42
CA THR A 114 9.06 -6.23 -12.76
C THR A 114 8.05 -7.38 -12.67
N GLY A 115 7.02 -7.37 -13.52
CA GLY A 115 5.91 -8.32 -13.45
C GLY A 115 4.73 -7.85 -12.58
N THR A 116 4.78 -6.62 -12.06
CA THR A 116 3.64 -5.97 -11.41
C THR A 116 2.92 -4.99 -12.35
N LYS A 117 1.61 -4.89 -12.17
CA LYS A 117 0.75 -3.89 -12.82
C LYS A 117 -0.16 -3.26 -11.78
N THR A 118 -0.13 -1.94 -11.66
CA THR A 118 -1.09 -1.21 -10.82
C THR A 118 -2.46 -1.25 -11.50
N ILE A 119 -3.48 -1.70 -10.77
CA ILE A 119 -4.86 -1.79 -11.26
C ILE A 119 -5.82 -0.84 -10.52
N SER A 120 -5.42 -0.32 -9.37
CA SER A 120 -6.19 0.69 -8.64
C SER A 120 -5.24 1.57 -7.83
N THR A 121 -5.58 2.84 -7.69
CA THR A 121 -4.82 3.83 -6.91
C THR A 121 -5.79 4.68 -6.10
N LEU A 122 -5.43 4.94 -4.85
CA LEU A 122 -6.10 5.85 -3.95
C LEU A 122 -5.06 6.72 -3.25
N SER A 123 -5.05 8.01 -3.56
CA SER A 123 -4.17 8.98 -2.88
C SER A 123 -4.86 9.52 -1.64
N VAL A 124 -4.13 9.53 -0.53
CA VAL A 124 -4.61 10.03 0.76
C VAL A 124 -3.63 11.05 1.29
N GLU A 125 -4.14 12.21 1.65
CA GLU A 125 -3.38 13.28 2.30
C GLU A 125 -3.68 13.31 3.80
N LYS A 126 -2.65 13.48 4.64
CA LYS A 126 -2.85 13.83 6.04
C LYS A 126 -3.27 15.29 6.12
N THR A 127 -4.50 15.56 6.55
CA THR A 127 -5.06 16.93 6.55
C THR A 127 -5.14 17.55 7.94
N ARG A 128 -4.84 16.79 9.00
CA ARG A 128 -4.86 17.29 10.39
C ARG A 128 -3.87 16.52 11.28
N PRO A 129 -3.56 17.03 12.48
CA PRO A 129 -2.64 16.38 13.43
C PRO A 129 -2.99 14.92 13.74
#